data_AF-A0A7X5D7V1-F1
#
_entry.id   AF-A0A7X5D7V1-F1
#
_cell.length_a   1.000
_cell.length_b   1.000
_cell.length_c   1.000
_cell.angle_alpha   90.00
_cell.angle_beta   90.00
_cell.angle_gamma   90.00
#
_symmetry.space_group_name_H-M   'P 1'
#
loop_
_entity.id
_entity.type
_entity.pdbx_description
1 polymer ?
#
loop_
_entity_poly.entity_id
_entity_poly.type
_entity_poly.pdbx_seq_one_letter_code
_entity_poly.pdbx_strand_id
1 'polypeptide(L)'
;MTKEQKEKRLKERLRAEYQTCLRILQAKLPPALTDQAAEIAVEVLVYQELKKGRSREFVDYLLRFGTPSEMIRDLCPDGQDHSRREDFAGMTVREFLQQHPEGPVGMMTPEGFVNLDAGQIKGLLDGGSVKGNPGCSGMDVDIQAAELLEQVICDCHPADGAWHMLTDTARTDQEEGMVAGIC
;
A
#
# COMPACT_ATOMS: atom_id res chain seq x y z
N MET A 1 -17.87 24.31 -15.23
CA MET A 1 -16.43 24.16 -14.90
C MET A 1 -16.01 22.73 -15.17
N THR A 2 -15.01 22.54 -16.03
CA THR A 2 -14.50 21.22 -16.43
C THR A 2 -13.69 20.57 -15.30
N LYS A 3 -13.45 19.26 -15.38
CA LYS A 3 -12.63 18.49 -14.42
C LYS A 3 -11.25 19.13 -14.22
N GLU A 4 -10.63 19.52 -15.33
CA GLU A 4 -9.31 20.14 -15.38
C GLU A 4 -9.29 21.52 -14.68
N GLN A 5 -10.35 22.32 -14.86
CA GLN A 5 -10.48 23.61 -14.20
C GLN A 5 -10.68 23.47 -12.68
N LYS A 6 -11.40 22.44 -12.24
CA LYS A 6 -11.57 22.12 -10.81
C LYS A 6 -10.23 21.70 -10.18
N GLU A 7 -9.49 20.85 -10.86
CA GLU A 7 -8.19 20.35 -10.40
C GLU A 7 -7.15 21.46 -10.33
N LYS A 8 -7.11 22.33 -11.35
CA LYS A 8 -6.24 23.52 -11.37
C LYS A 8 -6.53 24.44 -10.20
N ARG A 9 -7.81 24.75 -9.95
CA ARG A 9 -8.23 25.63 -8.86
C ARG A 9 -7.89 25.05 -7.48
N LEU A 10 -8.02 23.74 -7.31
CA LEU A 10 -7.63 23.06 -6.07
C LEU A 10 -6.12 23.15 -5.84
N LYS A 11 -5.32 22.87 -6.87
CA LYS A 11 -3.85 22.96 -6.82
C LYS A 11 -3.37 24.36 -6.46
N GLU A 12 -3.96 25.39 -7.06
CA GLU A 12 -3.61 26.79 -6.80
C GLU A 12 -3.94 27.19 -5.35
N ARG A 13 -5.07 26.73 -4.83
CA ARG A 13 -5.50 27.04 -3.46
C ARG A 13 -4.63 26.33 -2.41
N LEU A 14 -4.31 25.05 -2.60
CA LEU A 14 -3.36 24.34 -1.74
C LEU A 14 -1.97 24.99 -1.75
N ARG A 15 -1.51 25.43 -2.92
CA ARG A 15 -0.21 26.12 -3.03
C ARG A 15 -0.20 27.42 -2.24
N ALA A 16 -1.28 28.19 -2.29
CA ALA A 16 -1.41 29.44 -1.54
C ALA A 16 -1.46 29.22 -0.02
N GLU A 17 -2.17 28.18 0.43
CA GLU A 17 -2.23 27.79 1.84
C GLU A 17 -0.86 27.33 2.35
N TYR A 18 -0.17 26.48 1.59
CA TYR A 18 1.20 26.03 1.88
C TYR A 18 2.18 27.21 2.01
N GLN A 19 2.13 28.17 1.08
CA GLN A 19 2.98 29.36 1.12
C GLN A 19 2.66 30.29 2.30
N THR A 20 1.44 30.23 2.82
CA THR A 20 1.04 30.99 4.01
C THR A 20 1.54 30.32 5.27
N CYS A 21 1.42 29.00 5.36
CA CYS A 21 1.98 28.19 6.44
C CYS A 21 3.50 28.38 6.54
N LEU A 22 4.23 28.26 5.41
CA LEU A 22 5.68 28.49 5.39
C LEU A 22 6.10 29.87 5.91
N ARG A 23 5.35 30.93 5.58
CA ARG A 23 5.65 32.28 6.07
C ARG A 23 5.40 32.42 7.57
N ILE A 24 4.33 31.81 8.08
CA ILE A 24 4.03 31.79 9.52
C ILE A 24 5.12 31.04 10.28
N LEU A 25 5.60 29.93 9.74
CA LEU A 25 6.66 29.12 10.32
C LEU A 25 8.01 29.85 10.32
N GLN A 26 8.39 30.45 9.18
CA GLN A 26 9.62 31.25 9.08
C GLN A 26 9.63 32.45 10.03
N ALA A 27 8.47 33.05 10.31
CA ALA A 27 8.34 34.16 11.26
C ALA A 27 8.41 33.72 12.74
N LYS A 28 8.23 32.43 13.04
CA LYS A 28 8.10 31.92 14.42
C LYS A 28 9.32 31.13 14.93
N LEU A 29 10.42 31.10 14.19
CA LEU A 29 11.50 30.13 14.40
C LEU A 29 12.73 30.69 15.15
N PRO A 30 12.86 30.43 16.46
CA PRO A 30 14.11 30.07 17.09
C PRO A 30 14.35 28.54 16.97
N PRO A 31 15.58 28.05 17.20
CA PRO A 31 16.00 26.66 17.04
C PRO A 31 15.48 25.72 18.15
N ALA A 32 14.17 25.72 18.39
CA ALA A 32 13.48 24.83 19.34
C ALA A 32 12.54 23.85 18.61
N LEU A 33 12.94 23.40 17.42
CA LEU A 33 12.09 22.69 16.45
C LEU A 33 12.33 21.18 16.42
N THR A 34 11.78 20.45 17.38
CA THR A 34 11.53 19.02 17.21
C THR A 34 10.03 18.77 16.99
N ASP A 35 9.18 19.50 17.71
CA ASP A 35 7.75 19.18 17.75
C ASP A 35 6.98 19.76 16.56
N GLN A 36 7.34 20.95 16.09
CA GLN A 36 6.72 21.57 14.91
C GLN A 36 7.26 21.00 13.58
N ALA A 37 8.46 20.41 13.59
CA ALA A 37 8.98 19.70 12.41
C ALA A 37 8.14 18.43 12.10
N ALA A 38 7.60 17.78 13.14
CA ALA A 38 6.68 16.65 12.99
C ALA A 38 5.33 17.07 12.39
N GLU A 39 4.76 18.22 12.81
CA GLU A 39 3.51 18.73 12.21
C GLU A 39 3.69 19.09 10.73
N ILE A 40 4.83 19.70 10.37
CA ILE A 40 5.17 19.98 8.97
C ILE A 40 5.34 18.70 8.16
N ALA A 41 5.99 17.67 8.73
CA ALA A 41 6.17 16.39 8.06
C ALA A 41 4.82 15.70 7.78
N VAL A 42 3.88 15.74 8.73
CA VAL A 42 2.51 15.23 8.54
C VAL A 42 1.78 16.00 7.44
N GLU A 43 1.82 17.33 7.44
CA GLU A 43 1.19 18.13 6.37
C GLU A 43 1.80 17.88 4.98
N VAL A 44 3.13 17.72 4.90
CA VAL A 44 3.84 17.37 3.66
C VAL A 44 3.48 15.97 3.19
N LEU A 45 3.38 14.99 4.11
CA LEU A 45 2.97 13.62 3.80
C LEU A 45 1.55 13.60 3.24
N VAL A 46 0.61 14.30 3.88
CA VAL A 46 -0.78 14.43 3.41
C VAL A 46 -0.82 15.04 2.01
N TYR A 47 -0.06 16.11 1.75
CA TYR A 47 0.01 16.73 0.42
C TYR A 47 0.59 15.77 -0.64
N GLN A 48 1.66 15.05 -0.32
CA GLN A 48 2.31 14.12 -1.23
C GLN A 48 1.43 12.89 -1.52
N GLU A 49 0.79 12.32 -0.51
CA GLU A 49 -0.10 11.16 -0.65
C GLU A 49 -1.38 11.52 -1.42
N LEU A 50 -1.92 12.73 -1.23
CA LEU A 50 -3.02 13.24 -2.06
C LEU A 50 -2.59 13.48 -3.52
N LYS A 51 -1.33 13.87 -3.75
CA LYS A 51 -0.76 14.11 -5.08
C LYS A 51 -0.50 12.81 -5.85
N LYS A 52 -0.27 11.68 -5.17
CA LYS A 52 -0.02 10.36 -5.79
C LYS A 52 -1.27 9.69 -6.38
N GLY A 53 -2.45 10.29 -6.23
CA GLY A 53 -3.69 9.83 -6.84
C GLY A 53 -4.40 8.78 -5.99
N ARG A 54 -5.36 9.23 -5.19
CA ARG A 54 -6.30 8.37 -4.45
C ARG A 54 -7.65 8.33 -5.18
N SER A 55 -8.47 7.32 -4.87
CA SER A 55 -9.80 7.17 -5.46
C SER A 55 -10.69 8.38 -5.16
N ARG A 56 -11.66 8.64 -6.05
CA ARG A 56 -12.54 9.82 -5.98
C ARG A 56 -13.42 9.80 -4.72
N GLU A 57 -13.81 8.61 -4.26
CA GLU A 57 -14.63 8.43 -3.07
C GLU A 57 -13.91 8.88 -1.80
N PHE A 58 -12.59 8.64 -1.72
CA PHE A 58 -11.78 9.03 -0.57
C PHE A 58 -11.59 10.55 -0.49
N VAL A 59 -11.44 11.22 -1.63
CA VAL A 59 -11.36 12.69 -1.69
C VAL A 59 -12.69 13.35 -1.31
N ASP A 60 -13.81 12.84 -1.83
CA ASP A 60 -15.15 13.34 -1.49
C ASP A 60 -15.51 13.08 -0.01
N TYR A 61 -14.91 12.07 0.62
CA TYR A 61 -15.04 11.82 2.06
C TYR A 61 -14.25 12.84 2.88
N LEU A 62 -12.97 13.07 2.57
CA LEU A 62 -12.11 14.04 3.28
C LEU A 62 -12.65 15.48 3.21
N LEU A 63 -13.27 15.86 2.09
CA LEU A 63 -13.86 17.18 1.89
C LEU A 63 -15.12 17.46 2.73
N ARG A 64 -15.67 16.45 3.41
CA ARG A 64 -16.83 16.62 4.31
C ARG A 64 -16.44 17.20 5.67
N PHE A 65 -15.15 17.28 5.98
CA PHE A 65 -14.64 17.72 7.27
C PHE A 65 -13.94 19.08 7.14
N GLY A 66 -14.08 19.92 8.17
CA GLY A 66 -13.53 21.28 8.19
C GLY A 66 -12.00 21.34 8.22
N THR A 67 -11.37 20.30 8.75
CA THR A 67 -9.92 20.17 8.95
C THR A 67 -9.48 18.73 8.66
N PRO A 68 -9.24 18.38 7.38
CA PRO A 68 -8.90 17.00 6.98
C PRO A 68 -7.62 16.45 7.65
N SER A 69 -6.72 17.31 8.13
CA SER A 69 -5.49 16.94 8.83
C SER A 69 -5.70 16.41 10.25
N GLU A 70 -6.77 16.79 10.94
CA GLU A 70 -7.09 16.25 12.27
C GLU A 70 -7.57 14.80 12.18
N MET A 71 -8.36 14.47 11.18
CA MET A 71 -8.82 13.09 10.97
C MET A 71 -7.69 12.12 10.61
N ILE A 72 -6.64 12.59 9.93
CA ILE A 72 -5.50 11.75 9.56
C ILE A 72 -4.60 11.48 10.77
N ARG A 73 -4.56 12.40 11.76
CA ARG A 73 -3.89 12.15 13.04
C ARG A 73 -4.57 11.02 13.82
N ASP A 74 -5.90 10.96 13.85
CA ASP A 74 -6.64 9.86 14.49
C ASP A 74 -6.52 8.53 13.72
N LEU A 75 -6.31 8.57 12.41
CA LEU A 75 -6.05 7.38 11.58
C LEU A 75 -4.60 6.88 11.65
N CYS A 76 -3.67 7.66 12.20
CA CYS A 76 -2.27 7.29 12.37
C CYS A 76 -1.91 7.32 13.87
N PRO A 77 -2.38 6.32 14.65
CA PRO A 77 -2.29 6.36 16.10
C PRO A 77 -0.88 6.18 16.67
N ASP A 78 0.12 5.85 15.85
CA ASP A 78 1.51 5.80 16.30
C ASP A 78 2.42 6.48 15.29
N GLY A 79 3.21 7.45 15.78
CA GLY A 79 4.32 8.08 15.08
C GLY A 79 5.46 7.09 14.81
N GLN A 80 5.18 6.03 14.06
CA GLN A 80 6.16 5.06 13.64
C GLN A 80 6.99 5.62 12.48
N ASP A 81 8.29 5.49 12.71
CA ASP A 81 9.41 5.76 11.84
C ASP A 81 9.10 5.44 10.37
N HIS A 82 9.06 6.48 9.53
CA HIS A 82 9.00 6.35 8.07
C HIS A 82 10.39 6.03 7.48
N SER A 83 11.29 5.40 8.24
CA SER A 83 12.56 4.90 7.72
C SER A 83 12.27 3.85 6.65
N ARG A 84 12.33 4.32 5.40
CA ARG A 84 12.32 3.54 4.17
C ARG A 84 11.07 2.66 4.06
N ARG A 85 9.99 3.21 3.50
CA ARG A 85 8.95 2.38 2.87
C ARG A 85 9.66 1.58 1.78
N GLU A 86 10.03 0.34 2.09
CA GLU A 86 10.52 -0.62 1.11
C GLU A 86 9.31 -0.92 0.23
N ASP A 87 9.34 -0.35 -0.97
CA ASP A 87 8.30 -0.56 -1.95
C ASP A 87 8.54 -1.93 -2.59
N PHE A 88 7.79 -2.92 -2.12
CA PHE A 88 7.84 -4.29 -2.64
C PHE A 88 6.88 -4.48 -3.84
N ALA A 89 6.18 -3.43 -4.27
CA ALA A 89 5.27 -3.54 -5.41
C ALA A 89 6.03 -3.95 -6.68
N GLY A 90 5.56 -5.00 -7.35
CA GLY A 90 6.21 -5.57 -8.54
C GLY A 90 7.22 -6.68 -8.24
N MET A 91 7.57 -6.92 -6.97
CA MET A 91 8.39 -8.05 -6.55
C MET A 91 7.55 -9.34 -6.50
N THR A 92 8.17 -10.49 -6.75
CA THR A 92 7.50 -11.78 -6.56
C THR A 92 7.44 -12.17 -5.08
N VAL A 93 6.43 -12.97 -4.71
CA VAL A 93 6.34 -13.57 -3.36
C VAL A 93 7.60 -14.37 -3.03
N ARG A 94 8.18 -15.08 -4.01
CA ARG A 94 9.46 -15.79 -3.85
C ARG A 94 10.57 -14.88 -3.35
N GLU A 95 10.81 -13.80 -4.07
CA GLU A 95 11.90 -12.87 -3.77
C GLU A 95 11.69 -12.26 -2.39
N PHE A 96 10.45 -11.88 -2.06
CA PHE A 96 10.11 -11.32 -0.75
C PHE A 96 10.42 -12.30 0.38
N LEU A 97 9.93 -13.55 0.28
CA LEU A 97 10.15 -14.57 1.32
C LEU A 97 11.63 -14.97 1.48
N GLN A 98 12.45 -14.82 0.43
CA GLN A 98 13.90 -15.02 0.52
C GLN A 98 14.61 -13.89 1.28
N GLN A 99 14.09 -12.66 1.17
CA GLN A 99 14.65 -11.49 1.86
C GLN A 99 14.12 -11.34 3.29
N HIS A 100 12.91 -11.84 3.54
CA HIS A 100 12.22 -11.80 4.83
C HIS A 100 11.77 -13.21 5.25
N PRO A 101 12.73 -14.13 5.53
CA PRO A 101 12.39 -15.48 5.99
C PRO A 101 11.83 -15.51 7.41
N GLU A 102 12.02 -14.43 8.18
CA GLU A 102 11.52 -14.30 9.54
C GLU A 102 10.10 -13.72 9.62
N GLY A 103 9.30 -14.32 10.51
CA GLY A 103 8.00 -13.81 10.89
C GLY A 103 6.83 -14.35 10.04
N PRO A 104 5.61 -14.25 10.56
CA PRO A 104 4.41 -14.68 9.85
C PRO A 104 4.07 -13.75 8.68
N VAL A 105 3.51 -14.32 7.63
CA VAL A 105 3.09 -13.61 6.41
C VAL A 105 1.64 -13.95 6.08
N GLY A 106 0.78 -12.94 6.03
CA GLY A 106 -0.60 -13.03 5.57
C GLY A 106 -0.74 -12.47 4.15
N MET A 107 -1.35 -13.24 3.25
CA MET A 107 -1.53 -12.89 1.85
C MET A 107 -3.01 -12.93 1.48
N MET A 108 -3.47 -11.87 0.81
CA MET A 108 -4.71 -11.90 0.04
C MET A 108 -4.33 -12.13 -1.42
N THR A 109 -4.52 -13.37 -1.88
CA THR A 109 -4.27 -13.81 -3.25
C THR A 109 -5.57 -13.72 -4.07
N PRO A 110 -5.51 -13.75 -5.41
CA PRO A 110 -6.72 -13.80 -6.24
C PRO A 110 -7.65 -14.99 -5.90
N GLU A 111 -7.07 -16.08 -5.44
CA GLU A 111 -7.73 -17.34 -5.09
C GLU A 111 -8.21 -17.39 -3.64
N GLY A 112 -7.84 -16.41 -2.79
CA GLY A 112 -8.29 -16.33 -1.40
C GLY A 112 -7.22 -15.84 -0.43
N PHE A 113 -7.17 -16.43 0.75
CA PHE A 113 -6.27 -16.04 1.84
C PHE A 113 -5.27 -17.14 2.14
N VAL A 114 -4.01 -16.76 2.30
CA VAL A 114 -2.94 -17.68 2.72
C VAL A 114 -2.22 -17.07 3.91
N ASN A 115 -2.06 -17.84 4.98
CA ASN A 115 -1.25 -17.46 6.13
C ASN A 115 -0.08 -18.42 6.24
N LEU A 116 1.13 -17.87 6.32
CA LEU A 116 2.37 -18.62 6.45
C LEU A 116 3.02 -18.31 7.79
N ASP A 117 3.42 -19.36 8.51
CA ASP A 117 4.42 -19.25 9.57
C ASP A 117 5.84 -19.48 9.02
N ALA A 118 6.85 -19.20 9.84
CA ALA A 118 8.26 -19.33 9.44
C ALA A 118 8.66 -20.76 8.98
N GLY A 119 8.03 -21.80 9.52
CA GLY A 119 8.25 -23.18 9.10
C GLY A 119 7.63 -23.46 7.72
N GLN A 120 6.44 -22.95 7.48
CA GLN A 120 5.74 -23.06 6.19
C GLN A 120 6.46 -22.28 5.08
N ILE A 121 7.02 -21.10 5.37
CA ILE A 121 7.81 -20.32 4.42
C ILE A 121 8.96 -21.16 3.85
N LYS A 122 9.72 -21.83 4.73
CA LYS A 122 10.83 -22.68 4.31
C LYS A 122 10.34 -23.85 3.45
N GLY A 123 9.31 -24.57 3.89
CA GLY A 123 8.75 -25.70 3.14
C GLY A 123 8.19 -25.30 1.77
N LEU A 124 7.59 -24.12 1.67
CA LEU A 124 7.10 -23.54 0.42
C LEU A 124 8.26 -23.19 -0.52
N LEU A 125 9.32 -22.55 -0.02
CA LEU A 125 10.51 -22.20 -0.81
C LEU A 125 11.24 -23.44 -1.34
N ASP A 126 11.21 -24.56 -0.61
CA ASP A 126 11.74 -25.86 -1.03
C ASP A 126 10.82 -26.61 -2.04
N GLY A 127 9.69 -26.01 -2.43
CA GLY A 127 8.77 -26.53 -3.45
C GLY A 127 7.57 -27.31 -2.91
N GLY A 128 7.28 -27.21 -1.61
CA GLY A 128 6.11 -27.82 -0.99
C GLY A 128 4.78 -27.14 -1.34
N SER A 129 3.73 -27.50 -0.62
CA SER A 129 2.41 -26.87 -0.72
C SER A 129 1.97 -26.30 0.62
N VAL A 130 1.06 -25.33 0.57
CA VAL A 130 0.47 -24.70 1.76
C VAL A 130 -1.05 -24.70 1.67
N LYS A 131 -1.71 -24.55 2.82
CA LYS A 131 -3.17 -24.42 2.87
C LYS A 131 -3.57 -22.96 2.62
N GLY A 132 -4.48 -22.76 1.69
CA GLY A 132 -5.16 -21.47 1.48
C GLY A 132 -6.66 -21.59 1.66
N ASN A 133 -7.29 -20.52 2.10
CA ASN A 133 -8.73 -20.41 2.27
C ASN A 133 -9.34 -19.63 1.09
N PRO A 134 -10.19 -20.23 0.24
CA PRO A 134 -10.72 -19.57 -0.95
C PRO A 134 -11.83 -18.54 -0.68
N GLY A 135 -12.02 -18.12 0.59
CA GLY A 135 -13.12 -17.25 1.01
C GLY A 135 -14.41 -18.00 1.36
N CYS A 136 -14.37 -19.34 1.40
CA CYS A 136 -15.49 -20.20 1.80
C CYS A 136 -15.21 -20.80 3.18
N SER A 137 -16.12 -20.59 4.13
CA SER A 137 -15.97 -21.10 5.50
C SER A 137 -15.89 -22.62 5.52
N GLY A 138 -14.89 -23.16 6.24
CA GLY A 138 -14.71 -24.60 6.46
C GLY A 138 -14.03 -25.35 5.33
N MET A 139 -13.48 -24.67 4.32
CA MET A 139 -12.67 -25.30 3.28
C MET A 139 -11.29 -24.67 3.20
N ASP A 140 -10.26 -25.52 3.22
CA ASP A 140 -8.89 -25.17 2.89
C ASP A 140 -8.45 -25.98 1.67
N VAL A 141 -7.79 -25.33 0.72
CA VAL A 141 -7.25 -25.92 -0.49
C VAL A 141 -5.73 -25.99 -0.41
N ASP A 142 -5.13 -27.04 -0.96
CA ASP A 142 -3.68 -27.08 -1.16
C ASP A 142 -3.30 -26.19 -2.33
N ILE A 143 -2.39 -25.25 -2.10
CA ILE A 143 -1.81 -24.36 -3.11
C ILE A 143 -0.36 -24.76 -3.29
N GLN A 144 0.07 -24.97 -4.53
CA GLN A 144 1.45 -25.36 -4.82
C GLN A 144 2.40 -24.17 -4.74
N ALA A 145 3.64 -24.43 -4.34
CA ALA A 145 4.69 -23.41 -4.32
C ALA A 145 4.85 -22.69 -5.67
N ALA A 146 4.76 -23.40 -6.78
CA ALA A 146 4.89 -22.79 -8.10
C ALA A 146 3.81 -21.72 -8.35
N GLU A 147 2.58 -21.96 -7.89
CA GLU A 147 1.45 -21.05 -8.09
C GLU A 147 1.54 -19.81 -7.20
N LEU A 148 1.90 -20.01 -5.93
CA LEU A 148 1.92 -18.94 -4.94
C LEU A 148 3.18 -18.07 -5.03
N LEU A 149 4.35 -18.69 -5.24
CA LEU A 149 5.64 -17.98 -5.21
C LEU A 149 5.87 -17.09 -6.45
N GLU A 150 5.18 -17.38 -7.55
CA GLU A 150 5.25 -16.59 -8.79
C GLU A 150 4.28 -15.39 -8.81
N GLN A 151 3.40 -15.28 -7.82
CA GLN A 151 2.53 -14.12 -7.68
C GLN A 151 3.35 -12.86 -7.40
N VAL A 152 2.82 -11.72 -7.85
CA VAL A 152 3.45 -10.42 -7.73
C VAL A 152 2.78 -9.64 -6.61
N ILE A 153 3.58 -8.97 -5.79
CA ILE A 153 3.11 -8.12 -4.71
C ILE A 153 2.57 -6.82 -5.32
N CYS A 154 1.33 -6.51 -5.00
CA CYS A 154 0.66 -5.26 -5.37
C CYS A 154 0.77 -4.22 -4.25
N ASP A 155 0.67 -4.66 -3.00
CA ASP A 155 0.83 -3.84 -1.80
C ASP A 155 1.36 -4.72 -0.67
N CYS A 156 2.23 -4.18 0.18
CA CYS A 156 2.84 -4.90 1.29
C CYS A 156 3.14 -3.93 2.43
N HIS A 157 2.75 -4.30 3.64
CA HIS A 157 3.03 -3.51 4.83
C HIS A 157 3.16 -4.41 6.06
N PRO A 158 3.97 -4.01 7.04
CA PRO A 158 4.01 -4.68 8.33
C PRO A 158 2.82 -4.22 9.19
N ALA A 159 2.18 -5.15 9.89
CA ALA A 159 1.21 -4.87 10.95
C ALA A 159 1.21 -6.01 11.98
N ASP A 160 1.02 -5.68 13.27
CA ASP A 160 0.89 -6.66 14.36
C ASP A 160 2.01 -7.73 14.45
N GLY A 161 3.23 -7.39 14.01
CA GLY A 161 4.37 -8.32 13.99
C GLY A 161 4.36 -9.33 12.84
N ALA A 162 3.50 -9.12 11.84
CA ALA A 162 3.40 -9.90 10.62
C ALA A 162 3.55 -9.01 9.37
N TRP A 163 3.85 -9.63 8.24
CA TRP A 163 3.72 -8.97 6.94
C TRP A 163 2.35 -9.26 6.35
N HIS A 164 1.65 -8.22 5.90
CA HIS A 164 0.39 -8.33 5.20
C HIS A 164 0.56 -7.81 3.78
N MET A 165 0.20 -8.63 2.80
CA MET A 165 0.34 -8.28 1.39
C MET A 165 -0.88 -8.66 0.56
N LEU A 166 -1.13 -7.83 -0.45
CA LEU A 166 -2.03 -8.11 -1.56
C LEU A 166 -1.18 -8.59 -2.72
N THR A 167 -1.51 -9.75 -3.27
CA THR A 167 -0.82 -10.33 -4.43
C THR A 167 -1.77 -10.45 -5.62
N ASP A 168 -1.18 -10.53 -6.80
CA ASP A 168 -1.90 -10.86 -8.03
C ASP A 168 -1.08 -11.84 -8.87
N THR A 169 -1.73 -12.52 -9.78
CA THR A 169 -1.06 -13.32 -10.80
C THR A 169 -0.21 -12.41 -11.68
N ALA A 170 1.01 -12.84 -11.99
CA ALA A 170 1.83 -12.12 -12.95
C ALA A 170 1.08 -12.06 -14.28
N ARG A 171 0.94 -10.85 -14.86
CA ARG A 171 0.35 -10.73 -16.20
C ARG A 171 1.25 -11.43 -17.20
N THR A 172 0.84 -12.60 -17.66
CA THR A 172 1.40 -13.19 -18.87
C THR A 172 0.70 -12.52 -20.05
N ASP A 173 1.41 -11.65 -20.77
CA ASP A 173 0.95 -11.08 -22.04
C ASP A 173 0.91 -12.15 -23.15
N GLN A 174 0.18 -13.25 -22.96
CA GLN A 174 -0.04 -14.30 -23.95
C GLN A 174 -1.45 -14.90 -23.84
N GLU A 175 -2.44 -14.17 -24.35
CA GLU A 175 -3.66 -14.74 -24.95
C GLU A 175 -4.20 -13.80 -26.07
N GLU A 176 -3.36 -13.51 -27.07
CA GLU A 176 -3.85 -13.20 -28.42
C GLU A 176 -3.26 -14.24 -29.38
N GLY A 177 -3.96 -15.35 -29.57
CA GLY A 177 -3.41 -16.42 -30.40
C GLY A 177 -4.28 -17.66 -30.59
N MET A 178 -5.61 -17.57 -30.60
CA MET A 178 -6.41 -18.70 -31.12
C MET A 178 -7.78 -18.31 -31.66
N VAL A 179 -7.83 -17.74 -32.87
CA VAL A 179 -8.92 -18.04 -33.83
C VAL A 179 -8.48 -17.65 -35.24
N ALA A 180 -7.96 -18.61 -36.01
CA ALA A 180 -8.15 -18.70 -37.46
C ALA A 180 -7.58 -20.04 -37.95
N GLY A 181 -8.41 -21.07 -37.90
CA GLY A 181 -8.10 -22.36 -38.48
C GLY A 181 -9.08 -23.40 -38.00
N ILE A 182 -10.20 -23.55 -38.72
CA ILE A 182 -10.84 -24.81 -39.10
C ILE A 182 -12.13 -24.45 -39.87
N CYS A 183 -12.20 -25.00 -41.09
CA CYS A 183 -13.29 -25.06 -42.09
C CYS A 183 -13.56 -23.81 -42.93
#